data_AF-A0A7H0VCN2-F1
#
_entry.id   AF-A0A7H0VCN2-F1
#
_cell.length_a   1.000
_cell.length_b   1.000
_cell.length_c   1.000
_cell.angle_alpha   90.00
_cell.angle_beta   90.00
_cell.angle_gamma   90.00
#
_symmetry.space_group_name_H-M   'P 1'
#
loop_
_entity.id
_entity.type
_entity.pdbx_description
1 polymer ?
#
loop_
_entity_poly.entity_id
_entity_poly.type
_entity_poly.pdbx_seq_one_letter_code
_entity_poly.pdbx_strand_id
1 'polypeptide(L)'
;MLNRFSKFFALSLICGLTWQCQTDSKTALAHLKSHPSDPFKESMVESQYFDIDTKTNQVIEGKEGTVVLIPKGSFINAKGEPVLENVQLELAEALTLDQMILSNLTTTSGTDLLETDGMIYLKASANGEDLKIDPNNPIYIEIPTAERKAGMMAYKGLRDENGNMDWIEPKKLETFLQTVDLDLLNFYPKDFEATAAAGLPFRKHEELSKELVDSLYYSLNYNNPITLDRDTIVLNEAFNNPNSQIVNGEYTAESFSWHEEVALDTSSIRQSDSIVNCGVDPATIKTIRRPKFENSLIATREFEKRLQSIFFAKEGQILIDIYIENMDKNLWELDSMAANILGNDTLAKTFRQYQSEKLGKVENANQYASLLKNFYQDKLEEVKAELKALRDKYQAELKAKKAVAKTIADKYRKVLWKREKYRMERYGLLWSSQGWINIDRGPARKNWFPKKLELIVDNSESFDRIYSYVVYTSIKSIYRMNSIDSKTFFVGNKEDREMYMPQKSSARIISIAYIGEESYLGITEFETEVDNLLNLNLIVASKSEIEETLLEFDDYKQENSIEEDLKYMDFFYKENKRLAKLRSENKLMSALWAKAFPNCL
;
A
#
# COMPACT_ATOMS: atom_id res chain seq x y z
N MET A 1 -52.75 -98.97 -44.50
CA MET A 1 -51.96 -99.55 -43.40
C MET A 1 -50.66 -98.77 -43.30
N LEU A 2 -50.44 -98.11 -42.16
CA LEU A 2 -49.19 -97.58 -41.58
C LEU A 2 -48.22 -96.63 -42.36
N ASN A 3 -48.21 -95.38 -41.85
CA ASN A 3 -47.10 -94.62 -41.21
C ASN A 3 -46.02 -93.82 -41.99
N ARG A 4 -46.19 -92.48 -41.85
CA ARG A 4 -45.36 -91.47 -41.15
C ARG A 4 -43.95 -91.05 -41.66
N PHE A 5 -43.91 -89.78 -42.12
CA PHE A 5 -43.11 -88.63 -41.65
C PHE A 5 -41.56 -88.70 -41.51
N SER A 6 -40.81 -87.94 -42.33
CA SER A 6 -40.18 -86.63 -41.96
C SER A 6 -38.90 -86.23 -42.76
N LYS A 7 -38.95 -84.98 -43.27
CA LYS A 7 -37.95 -83.88 -43.29
C LYS A 7 -36.61 -83.94 -44.07
N PHE A 8 -36.60 -83.17 -45.17
CA PHE A 8 -35.73 -82.03 -45.58
C PHE A 8 -34.22 -81.96 -45.25
N PHE A 9 -33.39 -81.65 -46.27
CA PHE A 9 -32.39 -80.57 -46.26
C PHE A 9 -32.00 -80.12 -47.68
N ALA A 10 -31.81 -78.80 -47.87
CA ALA A 10 -31.50 -78.13 -49.14
C ALA A 10 -30.01 -77.77 -49.25
N LEU A 11 -29.48 -77.74 -50.47
CA LEU A 11 -28.09 -77.44 -50.83
C LEU A 11 -28.01 -76.07 -51.52
N SER A 12 -27.13 -75.18 -51.05
CA SER A 12 -26.86 -73.87 -51.67
C SER A 12 -25.36 -73.62 -51.82
N LEU A 13 -24.98 -73.15 -53.00
CA LEU A 13 -23.63 -72.91 -53.54
C LEU A 13 -22.92 -71.74 -52.83
N ILE A 14 -21.66 -71.91 -52.43
CA ILE A 14 -20.79 -70.85 -51.88
C ILE A 14 -19.79 -70.41 -52.96
N CYS A 15 -19.83 -69.11 -53.29
CA CYS A 15 -18.89 -68.41 -54.17
C CYS A 15 -17.81 -67.75 -53.29
N GLY A 16 -16.53 -68.09 -53.50
CA GLY A 16 -15.40 -67.52 -52.75
C GLY A 16 -14.88 -66.23 -53.41
N LEU A 17 -15.02 -65.11 -52.71
CA LEU A 17 -14.31 -63.85 -52.98
C LEU A 17 -13.30 -63.64 -51.86
N THR A 18 -12.01 -63.75 -52.18
CA THR A 18 -10.92 -63.34 -51.29
C THR A 18 -10.72 -61.83 -51.41
N TRP A 19 -11.24 -61.07 -50.45
CA TRP A 19 -10.88 -59.67 -50.25
C TRP A 19 -9.54 -59.59 -49.52
N GLN A 20 -8.52 -59.14 -50.24
CA GLN A 20 -7.23 -58.76 -49.70
C GLN A 20 -7.39 -57.36 -49.11
N CYS A 21 -7.24 -57.25 -47.79
CA CYS A 21 -7.39 -55.99 -47.06
C CYS A 21 -6.16 -55.11 -47.34
N GLN A 22 -6.30 -54.14 -48.25
CA GLN A 22 -5.37 -53.04 -48.43
C GLN A 22 -5.73 -51.99 -47.37
N THR A 23 -5.08 -52.03 -46.22
CA THR A 23 -5.12 -50.91 -45.26
C THR A 23 -4.32 -49.75 -45.86
N ASP A 24 -4.98 -48.62 -46.07
CA ASP A 24 -4.41 -47.38 -46.63
C ASP A 24 -3.10 -46.98 -45.94
N SER A 25 -1.96 -47.05 -46.65
CA SER A 25 -0.65 -46.65 -46.14
C SER A 25 -0.54 -45.14 -45.88
N LYS A 26 -1.43 -44.33 -46.46
CA LYS A 26 -1.43 -42.86 -46.29
C LYS A 26 -1.78 -42.41 -44.87
N THR A 27 -2.58 -43.19 -44.13
CA THR A 27 -2.98 -42.85 -42.75
C THR A 27 -1.88 -43.17 -41.74
N ALA A 28 -1.00 -44.13 -42.03
CA ALA A 28 0.11 -44.52 -41.16
C ALA A 28 1.28 -43.52 -41.20
N LEU A 29 1.46 -42.77 -42.30
CA LEU A 29 2.51 -41.76 -42.45
C LEU A 29 2.20 -40.43 -41.75
N ALA A 30 0.92 -40.13 -41.50
CA ALA A 30 0.48 -38.84 -40.96
C ALA A 30 0.81 -38.60 -39.47
N HIS A 31 1.25 -39.64 -38.75
CA HIS A 31 1.52 -39.57 -37.30
C HIS A 31 3.01 -39.67 -36.96
N LEU A 32 3.89 -39.85 -37.95
CA LEU A 32 5.34 -39.94 -37.75
C LEU A 32 5.97 -38.56 -37.81
N LYS A 33 6.92 -38.30 -36.90
CA LYS A 33 7.76 -37.10 -36.95
C LYS A 33 8.59 -37.04 -38.23
N SER A 34 9.12 -38.19 -38.66
CA SER A 34 9.85 -38.39 -39.91
C SER A 34 9.82 -39.85 -40.36
N HIS A 35 9.93 -40.08 -41.67
CA HIS A 35 10.12 -41.42 -42.23
C HIS A 35 11.59 -41.85 -42.08
N PRO A 36 11.93 -43.16 -41.99
CA PRO A 36 13.32 -43.60 -41.93
C PRO A 36 14.21 -43.15 -43.10
N SER A 37 13.62 -42.83 -44.27
CA SER A 37 14.34 -42.29 -45.44
C SER A 37 14.35 -40.76 -45.53
N ASP A 38 13.78 -40.06 -44.55
CA ASP A 38 13.72 -38.59 -44.56
C ASP A 38 15.15 -38.02 -44.52
N PRO A 39 15.58 -37.26 -45.55
CA PRO A 39 16.94 -36.76 -45.65
C PRO A 39 17.30 -35.75 -44.54
N PHE A 40 16.31 -35.18 -43.86
CA PHE A 40 16.49 -34.22 -42.76
C PHE A 40 16.39 -34.85 -41.38
N LYS A 41 16.21 -36.18 -41.28
CA LYS A 41 16.01 -36.87 -40.00
C LYS A 41 17.09 -36.56 -38.96
N GLU A 42 18.35 -36.50 -39.38
CA GLU A 42 19.51 -36.28 -38.49
C GLU A 42 19.70 -34.81 -38.08
N SER A 43 19.13 -33.86 -38.83
CA SER A 43 19.22 -32.42 -38.54
C SER A 43 17.96 -31.86 -37.88
N MET A 44 16.91 -32.67 -37.78
CA MET A 44 15.63 -32.26 -37.21
C MET A 44 15.76 -31.98 -35.71
N VAL A 45 14.93 -31.04 -35.22
CA VAL A 45 14.82 -30.75 -33.78
C VAL A 45 14.64 -32.03 -32.97
N GLU A 46 15.33 -32.16 -31.84
CA GLU A 46 15.26 -33.37 -31.02
C GLU A 46 13.89 -33.52 -30.32
N SER A 47 13.48 -34.77 -30.10
CA SER A 47 12.28 -35.07 -29.32
C SER A 47 12.58 -35.08 -27.82
N GLN A 48 11.62 -34.61 -27.04
CA GLN A 48 11.53 -34.72 -25.60
C GLN A 48 10.45 -35.74 -25.27
N TYR A 49 10.67 -36.56 -24.24
CA TYR A 49 9.74 -37.62 -23.84
C TYR A 49 9.29 -37.41 -22.40
N PHE A 50 7.98 -37.47 -22.17
CA PHE A 50 7.35 -37.27 -20.87
C PHE A 50 6.45 -38.46 -20.55
N ASP A 51 6.60 -39.04 -19.36
CA ASP A 51 5.67 -40.05 -18.84
C ASP A 51 4.56 -39.36 -18.04
N ILE A 52 3.31 -39.55 -18.45
CA ILE A 52 2.14 -38.86 -17.87
C ILE A 52 1.10 -39.87 -17.37
N ASP A 53 0.47 -39.58 -16.22
CA ASP A 53 -0.65 -40.37 -15.67
C ASP A 53 -1.99 -39.75 -16.09
N THR A 54 -2.72 -40.42 -16.97
CA THR A 54 -3.97 -39.92 -17.54
C THR A 54 -5.19 -39.96 -16.61
N LYS A 55 -5.03 -40.47 -15.37
CA LYS A 55 -6.07 -40.46 -14.34
C LYS A 55 -6.26 -39.09 -13.69
N THR A 56 -5.28 -38.20 -13.84
CA THR A 56 -5.28 -36.84 -13.28
C THR A 56 -5.03 -35.83 -14.40
N ASN A 57 -5.29 -34.55 -14.13
CA ASN A 57 -4.91 -33.49 -15.06
C ASN A 57 -3.38 -33.34 -15.03
N GLN A 58 -2.77 -33.18 -16.20
CA GLN A 58 -1.33 -33.07 -16.34
C GLN A 58 -0.97 -31.76 -17.04
N VAL A 59 0.19 -31.23 -16.68
CA VAL A 59 0.82 -30.09 -17.36
C VAL A 59 2.25 -30.51 -17.69
N ILE A 60 2.62 -30.39 -18.95
CA ILE A 60 4.00 -30.58 -19.40
C ILE A 60 4.53 -29.27 -19.98
N GLU A 61 5.81 -29.01 -19.76
CA GLU A 61 6.52 -27.85 -20.29
C GLU A 61 7.75 -28.34 -21.04
N GLY A 62 7.84 -27.97 -22.32
CA GLY A 62 8.98 -28.24 -23.19
C GLY A 62 10.15 -27.30 -22.91
N LYS A 63 11.36 -27.72 -23.31
CA LYS A 63 12.59 -26.93 -23.14
C LYS A 63 12.55 -25.54 -23.78
N GLU A 64 11.77 -25.35 -24.84
CA GLU A 64 11.63 -24.05 -25.53
C GLU A 64 10.39 -23.26 -25.05
N GLY A 65 9.69 -23.75 -24.02
CA GLY A 65 8.58 -23.08 -23.36
C GLY A 65 7.18 -23.43 -23.88
N THR A 66 7.05 -24.44 -24.77
CA THR A 66 5.71 -24.97 -25.14
C THR A 66 5.08 -25.63 -23.92
N VAL A 67 3.86 -25.22 -23.57
CA VAL A 67 3.11 -25.82 -22.45
C VAL A 67 1.95 -26.64 -23.01
N VAL A 68 1.79 -27.88 -22.56
CA VAL A 68 0.63 -28.72 -22.92
C VAL A 68 -0.15 -29.09 -21.66
N LEU A 69 -1.41 -28.65 -21.61
CA LEU A 69 -2.38 -29.02 -20.59
C LEU A 69 -3.21 -30.19 -21.09
N ILE A 70 -3.20 -31.27 -20.31
CA ILE A 70 -3.81 -32.55 -20.66
C ILE A 70 -4.85 -32.87 -19.58
N PRO A 71 -6.14 -32.62 -19.83
CA PRO A 71 -7.21 -33.06 -18.94
C PRO A 71 -7.17 -34.58 -18.72
N LYS A 72 -7.63 -35.05 -17.56
CA LYS A 72 -7.79 -36.48 -17.30
C LYS A 72 -8.65 -37.14 -18.40
N GLY A 73 -8.22 -38.31 -18.88
CA GLY A 73 -8.93 -39.06 -19.92
C GLY A 73 -8.95 -38.38 -21.31
N SER A 74 -7.96 -37.56 -21.66
CA SER A 74 -7.87 -36.92 -22.99
C SER A 74 -7.46 -37.86 -24.12
N PHE A 75 -6.97 -39.07 -23.81
CA PHE A 75 -6.47 -40.02 -24.80
C PHE A 75 -7.37 -41.24 -24.94
N ILE A 76 -7.61 -41.64 -26.18
CA ILE A 76 -8.38 -42.82 -26.57
C ILE A 76 -7.54 -43.76 -27.44
N ASN A 77 -7.77 -45.06 -27.30
CA ASN A 77 -7.12 -46.08 -28.13
C ASN A 77 -7.76 -46.17 -29.53
N ALA A 78 -7.27 -47.07 -30.39
CA ALA A 78 -7.80 -47.28 -31.74
C ALA A 78 -9.30 -47.69 -31.77
N LYS A 79 -9.85 -48.20 -30.67
CA LYS A 79 -11.27 -48.58 -30.52
C LYS A 79 -12.13 -47.42 -29.99
N GLY A 80 -11.53 -46.27 -29.65
CA GLY A 80 -12.21 -45.12 -29.07
C GLY A 80 -12.44 -45.22 -27.56
N GLU A 81 -11.77 -46.16 -26.87
CA GLU A 81 -11.90 -46.34 -25.43
C GLU A 81 -10.89 -45.46 -24.68
N PRO A 82 -11.27 -44.80 -23.57
CA PRO A 82 -10.35 -43.99 -22.76
C PRO A 82 -9.17 -44.80 -22.22
N VAL A 83 -7.97 -44.25 -22.37
CA VAL A 83 -6.73 -44.84 -21.86
C VAL A 83 -6.42 -44.23 -20.49
N LEU A 84 -6.53 -45.04 -19.43
CA LEU A 84 -6.36 -44.64 -18.02
C LEU A 84 -5.09 -45.23 -17.38
N GLU A 85 -4.04 -45.39 -18.18
CA GLU A 85 -2.73 -45.90 -17.78
C GLU A 85 -1.63 -44.86 -18.08
N ASN A 86 -0.37 -45.19 -17.77
CA ASN A 86 0.75 -44.31 -18.09
C ASN A 86 0.90 -44.17 -19.61
N VAL A 87 0.91 -42.94 -20.08
CA VAL A 87 1.11 -42.58 -21.49
C VAL A 87 2.47 -41.92 -21.64
N GLN A 88 3.19 -42.25 -22.70
CA GLN A 88 4.40 -41.53 -23.09
C GLN A 88 4.04 -40.48 -24.14
N LEU A 89 4.37 -39.23 -23.84
CA LEU A 89 4.19 -38.08 -24.72
C LEU A 89 5.54 -37.69 -25.34
N GLU A 90 5.59 -37.62 -26.66
CA GLU A 90 6.72 -37.13 -27.44
C GLU A 90 6.42 -35.71 -27.93
N LEU A 91 7.31 -34.75 -27.61
CA LEU A 91 7.22 -33.34 -28.03
C LEU A 91 8.52 -32.93 -28.72
N ALA A 92 8.43 -32.29 -29.89
CA ALA A 92 9.57 -31.62 -30.52
C ALA A 92 9.20 -30.17 -30.88
N GLU A 93 10.10 -29.23 -30.62
CA GLU A 93 9.84 -27.80 -30.72
C GLU A 93 10.80 -27.14 -31.72
N ALA A 94 10.24 -26.48 -32.75
CA ALA A 94 10.98 -25.67 -33.71
C ALA A 94 10.42 -24.24 -33.67
N LEU A 95 10.93 -23.43 -32.72
CA LEU A 95 10.44 -22.07 -32.46
C LEU A 95 11.36 -20.99 -33.02
N THR A 96 12.58 -21.35 -33.42
CA THR A 96 13.53 -20.46 -34.09
C THR A 96 13.67 -20.77 -35.58
N LEU A 97 14.08 -19.77 -36.37
CA LEU A 97 14.25 -19.93 -37.82
C LEU A 97 15.26 -21.03 -38.16
N ASP A 98 16.38 -21.11 -37.44
CA ASP A 98 17.42 -22.12 -37.68
C ASP A 98 16.88 -23.53 -37.45
N GLN A 99 16.09 -23.75 -36.38
CA GLN A 99 15.44 -25.04 -36.10
C GLN A 99 14.45 -25.45 -37.20
N MET A 100 13.66 -24.49 -37.71
CA MET A 100 12.70 -24.73 -38.79
C MET A 100 13.41 -25.10 -40.10
N ILE A 101 14.50 -24.39 -40.45
CA ILE A 101 15.30 -24.66 -41.66
C ILE A 101 15.97 -26.03 -41.58
N LEU A 102 16.64 -26.34 -40.47
CA LEU A 102 17.34 -27.62 -40.28
C LEU A 102 16.39 -28.82 -40.29
N SER A 103 15.13 -28.60 -39.88
CA SER A 103 14.07 -29.61 -39.89
C SER A 103 13.29 -29.69 -41.21
N ASN A 104 13.59 -28.82 -42.18
CA ASN A 104 12.83 -28.63 -43.42
C ASN A 104 11.33 -28.46 -43.16
N LEU A 105 10.97 -27.56 -42.24
CA LEU A 105 9.58 -27.22 -41.93
C LEU A 105 9.18 -25.97 -42.70
N THR A 106 8.78 -26.15 -43.96
CA THR A 106 8.38 -25.06 -44.86
C THR A 106 7.02 -24.49 -44.47
N THR A 107 6.81 -23.18 -44.67
CA THR A 107 5.54 -22.49 -44.37
C THR A 107 4.59 -22.52 -45.57
N THR A 108 4.19 -23.70 -46.02
CA THR A 108 3.34 -23.91 -47.21
C THR A 108 2.04 -24.63 -46.86
N SER A 109 0.93 -24.19 -47.47
CA SER A 109 -0.38 -24.86 -47.42
C SER A 109 -0.87 -25.04 -48.86
N GLY A 110 -0.59 -26.20 -49.46
CA GLY A 110 -0.78 -26.40 -50.89
C GLY A 110 0.02 -25.40 -51.72
N THR A 111 -0.66 -24.42 -52.34
CA THR A 111 -0.02 -23.35 -53.13
C THR A 111 0.17 -22.04 -52.36
N ASP A 112 -0.38 -21.94 -51.16
CA ASP A 112 -0.39 -20.72 -50.37
C ASP A 112 0.83 -20.64 -49.43
N LEU A 113 1.28 -19.42 -49.16
CA LEU A 113 2.35 -19.14 -48.19
C LEU A 113 1.75 -18.81 -46.83
N LEU A 114 2.34 -19.37 -45.79
CA LEU A 114 1.98 -19.13 -44.40
C LEU A 114 3.02 -18.23 -43.70
N GLU A 115 2.55 -17.53 -42.67
CA GLU A 115 3.39 -16.90 -41.65
C GLU A 115 3.43 -17.81 -40.41
N THR A 116 4.61 -18.03 -39.85
CA THR A 116 4.80 -18.91 -38.67
C THR A 116 5.26 -18.09 -37.47
N ASP A 117 4.76 -18.45 -36.29
CA ASP A 117 5.26 -18.03 -34.98
C ASP A 117 5.73 -19.25 -34.16
N GLY A 118 6.10 -20.36 -34.84
CA GLY A 118 6.52 -21.60 -34.20
C GLY A 118 5.85 -22.84 -34.79
N MET A 119 6.55 -23.97 -34.72
CA MET A 119 6.07 -25.28 -35.18
C MET A 119 6.44 -26.35 -34.16
N ILE A 120 5.54 -27.28 -33.89
CA ILE A 120 5.78 -28.39 -32.96
C ILE A 120 5.34 -29.72 -33.57
N TYR A 121 5.94 -30.80 -33.07
CA TYR A 121 5.44 -32.16 -33.24
C TYR A 121 4.99 -32.69 -31.88
N LEU A 122 3.82 -33.31 -31.82
CA LEU A 122 3.27 -33.90 -30.60
C LEU A 122 2.67 -35.27 -30.91
N LYS A 123 3.07 -36.28 -30.14
CA LYS A 123 2.54 -37.64 -30.25
C LYS A 123 2.38 -38.27 -28.87
N ALA A 124 1.30 -39.04 -28.68
CA ALA A 124 1.06 -39.82 -27.48
C ALA A 124 1.03 -41.31 -27.81
N SER A 125 1.63 -42.14 -26.96
CA SER A 125 1.64 -43.59 -27.11
C SER A 125 1.52 -44.31 -25.75
N ALA A 126 0.92 -45.49 -25.75
CA ALA A 126 0.90 -46.38 -24.58
C ALA A 126 1.22 -47.80 -25.04
N ASN A 127 2.07 -48.50 -24.28
CA ASN A 127 2.46 -49.89 -24.56
C ASN A 127 2.97 -50.12 -26.00
N GLY A 128 3.58 -49.10 -26.62
CA GLY A 128 4.08 -49.15 -28.01
C GLY A 128 3.02 -48.90 -29.09
N GLU A 129 1.78 -48.59 -28.73
CA GLU A 129 0.70 -48.23 -29.66
C GLU A 129 0.39 -46.72 -29.63
N ASP A 130 0.11 -46.14 -30.80
CA ASP A 130 -0.23 -44.73 -30.94
C ASP A 130 -1.65 -44.44 -30.45
N LEU A 131 -1.81 -43.35 -29.69
CA LEU A 131 -3.08 -42.90 -29.15
C LEU A 131 -3.66 -41.74 -29.97
N LYS A 132 -4.97 -41.52 -29.84
CA LYS A 132 -5.66 -40.35 -30.36
C LYS A 132 -6.10 -39.45 -29.22
N ILE A 133 -6.14 -38.14 -29.47
CA ILE A 133 -6.77 -37.18 -28.58
C ILE A 133 -8.29 -37.29 -28.79
N ASP A 134 -9.05 -37.42 -27.70
CA ASP A 134 -10.52 -37.44 -27.72
C ASP A 134 -11.05 -36.07 -28.19
N PRO A 135 -11.78 -35.99 -29.32
CA PRO A 135 -12.37 -34.73 -29.77
C PRO A 135 -13.35 -34.10 -28.77
N ASN A 136 -13.93 -34.88 -27.86
CA ASN A 136 -14.84 -34.40 -26.81
C ASN A 136 -14.12 -33.98 -25.52
N ASN A 137 -12.82 -34.29 -25.40
CA ASN A 137 -11.98 -33.95 -24.26
C ASN A 137 -10.56 -33.60 -24.76
N PRO A 138 -10.43 -32.47 -25.51
CA PRO A 138 -9.18 -32.13 -26.18
C PRO A 138 -8.10 -31.71 -25.18
N ILE A 139 -6.85 -31.82 -25.61
CA ILE A 139 -5.72 -31.17 -24.94
C ILE A 139 -5.60 -29.72 -25.38
N TYR A 140 -4.94 -28.91 -24.55
CA TYR A 140 -4.68 -27.51 -24.83
C TYR A 140 -3.16 -27.26 -24.89
N ILE A 141 -2.71 -26.47 -25.87
CA ILE A 141 -1.29 -26.27 -26.19
C ILE A 141 -1.00 -24.77 -26.27
N GLU A 142 0.06 -24.32 -25.61
CA GLU A 142 0.61 -22.97 -25.69
C GLU A 142 1.98 -23.01 -26.34
N ILE A 143 2.19 -22.14 -27.32
CA ILE A 143 3.49 -21.96 -27.99
C ILE A 143 3.95 -20.53 -27.70
N PRO A 144 5.16 -20.32 -27.16
CA PRO A 144 5.63 -18.98 -26.83
C PRO A 144 5.89 -18.17 -28.10
N THR A 145 5.45 -16.91 -28.08
CA THR A 145 5.65 -15.94 -29.16
C THR A 145 6.04 -14.57 -28.59
N ALA A 146 6.86 -13.82 -29.32
CA ALA A 146 7.26 -12.46 -28.94
C ALA A 146 6.09 -11.46 -29.03
N GLU A 147 5.19 -11.63 -30.00
CA GLU A 147 4.02 -10.79 -30.20
C GLU A 147 2.88 -11.60 -30.83
N ARG A 148 1.66 -11.50 -30.28
CA ARG A 148 0.48 -12.14 -30.87
C ARG A 148 -0.01 -11.35 -32.08
N LYS A 149 0.03 -11.97 -33.27
CA LYS A 149 -0.50 -11.39 -34.50
C LYS A 149 -1.97 -11.76 -34.70
N ALA A 150 -2.76 -10.80 -35.17
CA ALA A 150 -4.17 -11.05 -35.49
C ALA A 150 -4.29 -11.97 -36.72
N GLY A 151 -5.19 -12.96 -36.65
CA GLY A 151 -5.50 -13.85 -37.78
C GLY A 151 -4.67 -15.14 -37.86
N MET A 152 -3.78 -15.39 -36.90
CA MET A 152 -3.04 -16.65 -36.80
C MET A 152 -3.96 -17.86 -36.60
N MET A 153 -3.60 -19.00 -37.19
CA MET A 153 -4.36 -20.24 -37.16
C MET A 153 -3.42 -21.42 -36.88
N ALA A 154 -3.93 -22.48 -36.24
CA ALA A 154 -3.23 -23.76 -36.13
C ALA A 154 -3.46 -24.58 -37.39
N TYR A 155 -2.43 -25.29 -37.84
CA TYR A 155 -2.50 -26.17 -39.01
C TYR A 155 -2.01 -27.57 -38.64
N LYS A 156 -2.54 -28.57 -39.34
CA LYS A 156 -2.09 -29.96 -39.25
C LYS A 156 -0.97 -30.21 -40.25
N GLY A 157 0.15 -30.75 -39.77
CA GLY A 157 1.27 -31.10 -40.62
C GLY A 157 1.10 -32.45 -41.33
N LEU A 158 1.43 -32.49 -42.62
CA LEU A 158 1.66 -33.70 -43.40
C LEU A 158 3.09 -33.71 -43.91
N ARG A 159 3.84 -34.77 -43.56
CA ARG A 159 5.23 -34.94 -44.00
C ARG A 159 5.38 -36.21 -44.82
N ASP A 160 6.03 -36.11 -45.98
CA ASP A 160 6.28 -37.25 -46.85
C ASP A 160 7.66 -37.91 -46.60
N GLU A 161 7.93 -39.01 -47.30
CA GLU A 161 9.17 -39.78 -47.17
C GLU A 161 10.43 -39.02 -47.63
N ASN A 162 10.27 -37.94 -48.40
CA ASN A 162 11.35 -37.07 -48.87
C ASN A 162 11.55 -35.86 -47.93
N GLY A 163 10.78 -35.78 -46.85
CA GLY A 163 10.83 -34.68 -45.89
C GLY A 163 10.11 -33.42 -46.36
N ASN A 164 9.27 -33.48 -47.40
CA ASN A 164 8.44 -32.34 -47.79
C ASN A 164 7.32 -32.13 -46.76
N MET A 165 7.07 -30.87 -46.38
CA MET A 165 6.08 -30.49 -45.38
C MET A 165 4.92 -29.71 -46.02
N ASP A 166 3.69 -30.11 -45.69
CA ASP A 166 2.47 -29.38 -46.07
C ASP A 166 1.57 -29.18 -44.85
N TRP A 167 1.09 -27.95 -44.64
CA TRP A 167 0.25 -27.57 -43.51
C TRP A 167 -1.19 -27.42 -43.96
N ILE A 168 -2.06 -28.33 -43.52
CA ILE A 168 -3.45 -28.42 -43.98
C ILE A 168 -4.45 -28.19 -42.85
N GLU A 169 -5.74 -28.14 -43.16
CA GLU A 169 -6.84 -28.09 -42.19
C GLU A 169 -6.72 -26.94 -41.16
N PRO A 170 -6.71 -25.65 -41.60
CA PRO A 170 -6.56 -24.53 -40.69
C PRO A 170 -7.69 -24.51 -39.64
N LYS A 171 -7.29 -24.40 -38.38
CA LYS A 171 -8.17 -24.25 -37.21
C LYS A 171 -7.87 -22.92 -36.54
N LYS A 172 -8.92 -22.14 -36.24
CA LYS A 172 -8.77 -20.91 -35.45
C LYS A 172 -8.19 -21.24 -34.08
N LEU A 173 -7.25 -20.41 -33.62
CA LEU A 173 -6.71 -20.51 -32.28
C LEU A 173 -7.81 -20.17 -31.26
N GLU A 174 -7.95 -21.00 -30.23
CA GLU A 174 -8.75 -20.66 -29.07
C GLU A 174 -8.03 -19.55 -28.30
N THR A 175 -8.77 -18.52 -27.87
CA THR A 175 -8.21 -17.35 -27.18
C THR A 175 -8.56 -17.37 -25.70
N PHE A 176 -8.62 -18.54 -25.08
CA PHE A 176 -8.91 -18.62 -23.65
C PHE A 176 -7.79 -17.94 -22.85
N LEU A 177 -8.19 -17.28 -21.77
CA LEU A 177 -7.26 -16.68 -20.83
C LEU A 177 -6.87 -17.71 -19.78
N GLN A 178 -5.58 -17.76 -19.47
CA GLN A 178 -5.07 -18.59 -18.38
C GLN A 178 -5.13 -17.84 -17.07
N THR A 179 -5.56 -18.56 -16.04
CA THR A 179 -5.49 -18.07 -14.68
C THR A 179 -4.14 -18.40 -14.07
N VAL A 180 -3.65 -17.50 -13.24
CA VAL A 180 -2.46 -17.66 -12.41
C VAL A 180 -2.84 -17.37 -10.96
N ASP A 181 -2.03 -17.84 -10.02
CA ASP A 181 -2.22 -17.53 -8.61
C ASP A 181 -2.27 -16.00 -8.41
N LEU A 182 -3.31 -15.52 -7.71
CA LEU A 182 -3.53 -14.10 -7.41
C LEU A 182 -2.33 -13.48 -6.68
N ASP A 183 -1.57 -14.25 -5.90
CA ASP A 183 -0.40 -13.79 -5.18
C ASP A 183 0.81 -13.50 -6.08
N LEU A 184 0.79 -13.97 -7.33
CA LEU A 184 1.81 -13.70 -8.34
C LEU A 184 1.52 -12.44 -9.17
N LEU A 185 0.34 -11.83 -9.00
CA LEU A 185 -0.12 -10.65 -9.74
C LEU A 185 0.09 -9.36 -8.94
N ASN A 186 0.44 -8.27 -9.63
CA ASN A 186 0.56 -6.95 -9.05
C ASN A 186 -0.77 -6.18 -9.10
N PHE A 187 -1.42 -6.10 -7.94
CA PHE A 187 -2.65 -5.34 -7.72
C PHE A 187 -2.44 -3.93 -7.16
N TYR A 188 -1.22 -3.41 -7.21
CA TYR A 188 -0.91 -2.06 -6.75
C TYR A 188 -0.57 -1.13 -7.91
N PRO A 189 -0.87 0.17 -7.77
CA PRO A 189 -0.42 1.19 -8.69
C PRO A 189 1.10 1.23 -8.84
N LYS A 190 1.55 1.69 -10.01
CA LYS A 190 2.96 1.90 -10.29
C LYS A 190 3.64 2.76 -9.21
N ASP A 191 4.84 2.34 -8.80
CA ASP A 191 5.68 2.96 -7.76
C ASP A 191 5.08 2.99 -6.34
N PHE A 192 3.92 2.38 -6.10
CA PHE A 192 3.28 2.38 -4.77
C PHE A 192 4.17 1.70 -3.72
N GLU A 193 4.65 0.49 -4.01
CA GLU A 193 5.52 -0.27 -3.11
C GLU A 193 6.88 0.41 -2.89
N ALA A 194 7.48 0.97 -3.95
CA ALA A 194 8.72 1.73 -3.84
C ALA A 194 8.56 2.97 -2.95
N THR A 195 7.41 3.65 -3.05
CA THR A 195 7.07 4.79 -2.19
C THR A 195 6.86 4.35 -0.74
N ALA A 196 6.24 3.19 -0.51
CA ALA A 196 6.09 2.61 0.83
C ALA A 196 7.45 2.25 1.45
N ALA A 197 8.35 1.63 0.68
CA ALA A 197 9.71 1.31 1.11
C ALA A 197 10.50 2.55 1.50
N ALA A 198 10.42 3.62 0.70
CA ALA A 198 11.10 4.89 0.98
C ALA A 198 10.58 5.60 2.24
N GLY A 199 9.42 5.19 2.75
CA GLY A 199 8.80 5.72 3.96
C GLY A 199 9.19 5.01 5.26
N LEU A 200 10.06 4.00 5.20
CA LEU A 200 10.48 3.23 6.37
C LEU A 200 11.55 3.98 7.19
N PRO A 201 11.59 3.79 8.52
CA PRO A 201 10.67 2.97 9.30
C PRO A 201 9.29 3.61 9.45
N PHE A 202 8.24 2.79 9.36
CA PHE A 202 6.86 3.23 9.55
C PHE A 202 6.24 2.54 10.75
N ARG A 203 5.93 3.33 11.79
CA ARG A 203 5.41 2.86 13.08
C ARG A 203 6.32 1.83 13.76
N LYS A 204 6.00 0.54 13.63
CA LYS A 204 6.73 -0.61 14.21
C LYS A 204 7.42 -1.46 13.14
N HIS A 205 7.33 -1.04 11.88
CA HIS A 205 7.85 -1.78 10.74
C HIS A 205 9.15 -1.12 10.29
N GLU A 206 10.25 -1.87 10.41
CA GLU A 206 11.58 -1.49 9.92
C GLU A 206 11.79 -1.90 8.45
N GLU A 207 11.11 -2.98 8.03
CA GLU A 207 11.19 -3.53 6.67
C GLU A 207 9.81 -3.58 6.02
N LEU A 208 9.79 -3.61 4.68
CA LEU A 208 8.56 -3.68 3.90
C LEU A 208 8.07 -5.14 3.85
N SER A 209 6.84 -5.38 4.32
CA SER A 209 6.17 -6.68 4.18
C SER A 209 4.90 -6.54 3.33
N LYS A 210 4.42 -7.65 2.75
CA LYS A 210 3.17 -7.67 1.96
C LYS A 210 1.99 -7.19 2.79
N GLU A 211 1.92 -7.56 4.06
CA GLU A 211 0.87 -7.13 5.00
C GLU A 211 0.92 -5.62 5.24
N LEU A 212 2.12 -5.03 5.28
CA LEU A 212 2.28 -3.59 5.43
C LEU A 212 1.83 -2.85 4.16
N VAL A 213 2.24 -3.32 2.98
CA VAL A 213 1.81 -2.74 1.69
C VAL A 213 0.28 -2.81 1.57
N ASP A 214 -0.32 -3.96 1.89
CA ASP A 214 -1.76 -4.15 1.93
C ASP A 214 -2.44 -3.17 2.89
N SER A 215 -1.96 -3.10 4.12
CA SER A 215 -2.52 -2.22 5.14
C SER A 215 -2.42 -0.74 4.73
N LEU A 216 -1.29 -0.33 4.14
CA LEU A 216 -1.08 1.03 3.64
C LEU A 216 -2.04 1.33 2.50
N TYR A 217 -2.14 0.47 1.50
CA TYR A 217 -3.01 0.67 0.34
C TYR A 217 -4.49 0.70 0.74
N TYR A 218 -4.96 -0.26 1.53
CA TYR A 218 -6.36 -0.33 1.95
C TYR A 218 -6.78 0.83 2.87
N SER A 219 -5.83 1.42 3.60
CA SER A 219 -6.11 2.61 4.42
C SER A 219 -6.47 3.86 3.60
N LEU A 220 -6.26 3.83 2.27
CA LEU A 220 -6.52 4.95 1.36
C LEU A 220 -7.95 4.97 0.78
N ASN A 221 -8.86 4.09 1.22
CA ASN A 221 -10.25 4.02 0.75
C ASN A 221 -11.06 5.33 0.89
N TYR A 222 -10.65 6.24 1.77
CA TYR A 222 -11.33 7.53 1.98
C TYR A 222 -10.49 8.72 1.48
N ASN A 223 -11.17 9.79 1.04
CA ASN A 223 -10.57 10.87 0.24
C ASN A 223 -9.43 11.67 0.92
N ASN A 224 -8.59 12.23 0.05
CA ASN A 224 -7.31 12.94 0.21
C ASN A 224 -7.24 14.04 1.30
N PRO A 225 -6.02 14.45 1.66
CA PRO A 225 -5.21 13.84 2.70
C PRO A 225 -5.81 14.19 4.06
N ILE A 226 -5.44 13.40 5.05
CA ILE A 226 -5.35 13.85 6.43
C ILE A 226 -4.96 15.34 6.49
N THR A 227 -5.93 16.20 6.81
CA THR A 227 -5.68 17.62 6.96
C THR A 227 -5.05 17.81 8.32
N LEU A 228 -3.88 18.46 8.33
CA LEU A 228 -3.26 18.88 9.58
C LEU A 228 -4.03 20.12 10.07
N ASP A 229 -4.97 19.88 10.97
CA ASP A 229 -5.64 20.93 11.74
C ASP A 229 -4.60 21.52 12.70
N ARG A 230 -3.95 22.61 12.28
CA ARG A 230 -2.92 23.29 13.07
C ARG A 230 -3.59 23.98 14.24
N ASP A 231 -3.22 23.53 15.42
CA ASP A 231 -3.73 24.06 16.68
C ASP A 231 -2.53 24.19 17.61
N THR A 232 -2.45 25.28 18.34
CA THR A 232 -1.32 25.57 19.22
C THR A 232 -1.82 26.18 20.51
N ILE A 233 -1.26 25.71 21.62
CA ILE A 233 -1.55 26.21 22.95
C ILE A 233 -0.32 26.95 23.46
N VAL A 234 -0.40 28.26 23.55
CA VAL A 234 0.65 29.08 24.17
C VAL A 234 0.82 28.70 25.63
N LEU A 235 2.08 28.57 26.05
CA LEU A 235 2.48 28.14 27.39
C LEU A 235 3.21 29.27 28.14
N ASN A 236 2.97 30.54 27.79
CA ASN A 236 3.51 31.71 28.47
C ASN A 236 2.51 32.30 29.49
N GLU A 237 3.02 33.12 30.41
CA GLU A 237 2.19 33.90 31.33
C GLU A 237 1.45 35.03 30.59
N ALA A 238 0.17 35.22 30.91
CA ALA A 238 -0.72 36.11 30.15
C ALA A 238 -0.58 37.60 30.51
N PHE A 239 0.11 37.95 31.61
CA PHE A 239 0.21 39.32 32.09
C PHE A 239 0.71 40.33 31.04
N ASN A 240 1.77 39.96 30.31
CA ASN A 240 2.40 40.82 29.31
C ASN A 240 1.75 40.70 27.92
N ASN A 241 0.64 39.97 27.79
CA ASN A 241 -0.09 39.87 26.53
C ASN A 241 -1.00 41.10 26.36
N PRO A 242 -0.89 41.87 25.26
CA PRO A 242 -1.79 43.00 24.99
C PRO A 242 -3.28 42.63 24.96
N ASN A 243 -3.60 41.37 24.67
CA ASN A 243 -4.97 40.83 24.64
C ASN A 243 -5.43 40.24 25.97
N SER A 244 -4.66 40.43 27.05
CA SER A 244 -4.95 39.86 28.37
C SER A 244 -6.25 40.41 28.95
N GLN A 245 -7.17 39.51 29.31
CA GLN A 245 -8.49 39.84 29.84
C GLN A 245 -8.86 38.89 30.99
N ILE A 246 -9.29 39.45 32.11
CA ILE A 246 -9.77 38.68 33.27
C ILE A 246 -11.30 38.73 33.32
N VAL A 247 -11.95 37.57 33.21
CA VAL A 247 -13.40 37.37 33.36
C VAL A 247 -13.63 36.37 34.48
N ASN A 248 -14.47 36.72 35.46
CA ASN A 248 -14.78 35.89 36.64
C ASN A 248 -13.54 35.40 37.44
N GLY A 249 -12.46 36.21 37.45
CA GLY A 249 -11.23 35.90 38.17
C GLY A 249 -10.28 34.92 37.48
N GLU A 250 -10.61 34.54 36.23
CA GLU A 250 -9.81 33.73 35.31
C GLU A 250 -9.59 34.49 33.97
N TYR A 251 -8.67 34.03 33.14
CA TYR A 251 -8.04 34.70 31.99
C TYR A 251 -8.73 34.01 30.86
N THR A 252 -9.17 34.81 29.91
CA THR A 252 -9.79 34.28 28.73
C THR A 252 -8.78 33.47 27.91
N ALA A 253 -9.25 32.63 27.00
CA ALA A 253 -8.35 31.89 26.11
C ALA A 253 -7.51 32.85 25.25
N GLU A 254 -8.08 34.01 24.90
CA GLU A 254 -7.46 35.09 24.13
C GLU A 254 -6.29 35.74 24.87
N SER A 255 -6.30 35.69 26.20
CA SER A 255 -5.19 36.15 27.04
C SER A 255 -3.90 35.33 26.82
N PHE A 256 -4.02 34.17 26.18
CA PHE A 256 -2.91 33.32 25.77
C PHE A 256 -2.76 33.29 24.24
N SER A 257 -3.54 34.05 23.47
CA SER A 257 -3.41 34.08 22.01
C SER A 257 -2.51 35.26 21.60
N TRP A 258 -1.22 35.00 21.43
CA TRP A 258 -0.28 35.96 20.85
C TRP A 258 0.64 35.28 19.84
N HIS A 259 0.96 35.97 18.74
CA HIS A 259 1.75 35.40 17.65
C HIS A 259 3.22 35.28 18.09
N GLU A 260 3.89 34.19 17.70
CA GLU A 260 5.34 33.96 17.92
C GLU A 260 5.81 33.63 19.36
N GLU A 261 4.92 33.24 20.27
CA GLU A 261 5.30 32.74 21.60
C GLU A 261 5.56 31.22 21.65
N VAL A 262 6.18 30.78 22.76
CA VAL A 262 6.35 29.35 23.06
C VAL A 262 4.99 28.69 23.18
N ALA A 263 4.67 27.81 22.24
CA ALA A 263 3.41 27.10 22.19
C ALA A 263 3.60 25.59 22.07
N LEU A 264 2.74 24.84 22.75
CA LEU A 264 2.53 23.42 22.51
C LEU A 264 1.77 23.26 21.20
N ASP A 265 2.33 22.53 20.25
CA ASP A 265 1.56 22.06 19.11
C ASP A 265 0.52 21.05 19.59
N THR A 266 -0.75 21.26 19.26
CA THR A 266 -1.85 20.32 19.48
C THR A 266 -2.51 19.91 18.17
N SER A 267 -1.77 20.05 17.07
CA SER A 267 -2.26 19.73 15.75
C SER A 267 -2.82 18.31 15.66
N SER A 268 -3.90 18.17 14.91
CA SER A 268 -4.55 16.88 14.70
C SER A 268 -4.75 16.58 13.24
N ILE A 269 -4.93 15.30 12.98
CA ILE A 269 -5.22 14.76 11.67
C ILE A 269 -6.73 14.59 11.55
N ARG A 270 -7.35 15.28 10.60
CA ARG A 270 -8.75 15.06 10.24
C ARG A 270 -8.83 14.39 8.86
N GLN A 271 -9.49 13.24 8.80
CA GLN A 271 -9.79 12.56 7.54
C GLN A 271 -11.20 12.92 7.11
N SER A 272 -11.40 13.09 5.79
CA SER A 272 -12.71 13.41 5.22
C SER A 272 -13.63 12.19 5.24
N ASP A 273 -14.91 12.40 5.58
CA ASP A 273 -15.95 11.36 5.46
C ASP A 273 -16.35 11.09 4.00
N SER A 274 -15.88 11.90 3.06
CA SER A 274 -16.12 11.71 1.64
C SER A 274 -15.34 10.49 1.12
N ILE A 275 -16.04 9.63 0.39
CA ILE A 275 -15.45 8.53 -0.39
C ILE A 275 -14.66 9.13 -1.57
N VAL A 276 -13.57 8.47 -1.99
CA VAL A 276 -12.85 8.87 -3.22
C VAL A 276 -13.75 8.59 -4.41
N ASN A 277 -14.26 9.62 -5.07
CA ASN A 277 -15.01 9.47 -6.33
C ASN A 277 -14.09 9.47 -7.56
N CYS A 278 -12.83 9.08 -7.39
CA CYS A 278 -11.80 9.13 -8.43
C CYS A 278 -10.79 7.99 -8.25
N GLY A 279 -10.32 7.40 -9.35
CA GLY A 279 -9.43 6.25 -9.34
C GLY A 279 -10.15 4.97 -8.89
N VAL A 280 -9.37 3.95 -8.51
CA VAL A 280 -9.88 2.65 -8.04
C VAL A 280 -10.00 2.65 -6.53
N ASP A 281 -11.16 2.27 -6.00
CA ASP A 281 -11.33 2.09 -4.55
C ASP A 281 -10.45 0.93 -4.05
N PRO A 282 -9.51 1.16 -3.10
CA PRO A 282 -8.74 0.10 -2.47
C PRO A 282 -9.57 -1.05 -1.89
N ALA A 283 -10.83 -0.82 -1.49
CA ALA A 283 -11.75 -1.88 -1.07
C ALA A 283 -12.10 -2.85 -2.21
N THR A 284 -12.18 -2.36 -3.46
CA THR A 284 -12.37 -3.21 -4.63
C THR A 284 -11.18 -4.16 -4.76
N ILE A 285 -9.95 -3.66 -4.69
CA ILE A 285 -8.74 -4.50 -4.75
C ILE A 285 -8.70 -5.52 -3.62
N LYS A 286 -9.00 -5.11 -2.37
CA LYS A 286 -9.09 -6.03 -1.22
C LYS A 286 -10.14 -7.12 -1.43
N THR A 287 -11.21 -6.83 -2.17
CA THR A 287 -12.32 -7.76 -2.43
C THR A 287 -11.98 -8.77 -3.51
N ILE A 288 -11.42 -8.31 -4.64
CA ILE A 288 -11.14 -9.17 -5.80
C ILE A 288 -9.89 -10.03 -5.64
N ARG A 289 -9.01 -9.71 -4.69
CA ARG A 289 -7.85 -10.55 -4.30
C ARG A 289 -8.21 -11.74 -3.41
N ARG A 290 -9.50 -12.06 -3.25
CA ARG A 290 -9.94 -13.23 -2.47
C ARG A 290 -9.83 -14.50 -3.31
N PRO A 291 -9.52 -15.66 -2.71
CA PRO A 291 -9.33 -16.94 -3.42
C PRO A 291 -10.49 -17.36 -4.34
N LYS A 292 -11.72 -16.87 -4.07
CA LYS A 292 -12.87 -17.13 -4.94
C LYS A 292 -12.69 -16.63 -6.38
N PHE A 293 -11.80 -15.68 -6.62
CA PHE A 293 -11.53 -15.12 -7.95
C PHE A 293 -10.40 -15.85 -8.70
N GLU A 294 -9.75 -16.87 -8.14
CA GLU A 294 -8.59 -17.54 -8.76
C GLU A 294 -8.88 -18.19 -10.11
N ASN A 295 -10.11 -18.66 -10.33
CA ASN A 295 -10.51 -19.26 -11.61
C ASN A 295 -11.33 -18.28 -12.46
N SER A 296 -10.96 -16.99 -12.44
CA SER A 296 -11.69 -15.94 -13.15
C SER A 296 -10.77 -15.00 -13.92
N LEU A 297 -11.36 -14.14 -14.75
CA LEU A 297 -10.66 -13.10 -15.48
C LEU A 297 -9.73 -12.25 -14.59
N ILE A 298 -10.09 -12.04 -13.33
CA ILE A 298 -9.30 -11.26 -12.37
C ILE A 298 -7.92 -11.88 -12.13
N ALA A 299 -7.83 -13.20 -12.18
CA ALA A 299 -6.60 -13.95 -11.92
C ALA A 299 -5.76 -14.14 -13.19
N THR A 300 -5.75 -13.17 -14.11
CA THR A 300 -5.04 -13.27 -15.40
C THR A 300 -3.98 -12.16 -15.52
N ARG A 301 -2.87 -12.44 -16.21
CA ARG A 301 -1.81 -11.44 -16.50
C ARG A 301 -2.33 -10.32 -17.39
N GLU A 302 -3.31 -10.65 -18.22
CA GLU A 302 -3.96 -9.73 -19.12
C GLU A 302 -4.81 -8.74 -18.33
N PHE A 303 -5.58 -9.20 -17.34
CA PHE A 303 -6.28 -8.29 -16.42
C PHE A 303 -5.32 -7.43 -15.61
N GLU A 304 -4.23 -7.98 -15.08
CA GLU A 304 -3.18 -7.21 -14.39
C GLU A 304 -2.66 -6.05 -15.28
N LYS A 305 -2.37 -6.32 -16.56
CA LYS A 305 -1.96 -5.29 -17.53
C LYS A 305 -3.01 -4.18 -17.70
N ARG A 306 -4.31 -4.54 -17.75
CA ARG A 306 -5.40 -3.55 -17.80
C ARG A 306 -5.48 -2.78 -16.51
N LEU A 307 -5.42 -3.46 -15.36
CA LEU A 307 -5.48 -2.87 -14.02
C LEU A 307 -4.42 -1.78 -13.84
N GLN A 308 -3.20 -2.01 -14.31
CA GLN A 308 -2.13 -0.99 -14.30
C GLN A 308 -2.52 0.27 -15.07
N SER A 309 -3.27 0.16 -16.16
CA SER A 309 -3.79 1.31 -16.91
C SER A 309 -5.00 1.95 -16.22
N ILE A 310 -5.85 1.13 -15.59
CA ILE A 310 -7.04 1.57 -14.85
C ILE A 310 -6.65 2.45 -13.66
N PHE A 311 -5.54 2.16 -12.96
CA PHE A 311 -5.06 3.01 -11.86
C PHE A 311 -4.76 4.46 -12.27
N PHE A 312 -4.47 4.71 -13.55
CA PHE A 312 -4.27 6.07 -14.06
C PHE A 312 -5.58 6.78 -14.42
N ALA A 313 -6.71 6.08 -14.57
CA ALA A 313 -7.96 6.71 -14.99
C ALA A 313 -8.66 7.43 -13.84
N LYS A 314 -9.23 8.62 -14.09
CA LYS A 314 -10.12 9.30 -13.12
C LYS A 314 -11.35 8.45 -12.85
N GLU A 315 -11.89 7.84 -13.91
CA GLU A 315 -13.01 6.90 -13.89
C GLU A 315 -12.58 5.47 -13.51
N GLY A 316 -11.42 5.30 -12.85
CA GLY A 316 -10.82 4.00 -12.56
C GLY A 316 -11.78 2.99 -11.93
N GLN A 317 -12.63 3.43 -10.99
CA GLN A 317 -13.66 2.59 -10.39
C GLN A 317 -14.67 2.07 -11.41
N ILE A 318 -15.17 2.95 -12.29
CA ILE A 318 -16.11 2.56 -13.35
C ILE A 318 -15.45 1.56 -14.29
N LEU A 319 -14.17 1.78 -14.63
CA LEU A 319 -13.44 0.90 -15.52
C LEU A 319 -13.23 -0.49 -14.91
N ILE A 320 -12.79 -0.59 -13.66
CA ILE A 320 -12.55 -1.89 -13.03
C ILE A 320 -13.86 -2.68 -12.85
N ASP A 321 -14.96 -1.99 -12.54
CA ASP A 321 -16.28 -2.61 -12.39
C ASP A 321 -16.78 -3.23 -13.71
N ILE A 322 -16.40 -2.69 -14.89
CA ILE A 322 -16.69 -3.36 -16.17
C ILE A 322 -16.14 -4.79 -16.18
N TYR A 323 -14.89 -4.97 -15.77
CA TYR A 323 -14.23 -6.28 -15.82
C TYR A 323 -14.80 -7.22 -14.77
N ILE A 324 -15.01 -6.72 -13.55
CA ILE A 324 -15.52 -7.52 -12.43
C ILE A 324 -16.97 -7.95 -12.68
N GLU A 325 -17.81 -7.09 -13.26
CA GLU A 325 -19.22 -7.39 -13.44
C GLU A 325 -19.55 -8.17 -14.73
N ASN A 326 -18.58 -8.36 -15.62
CA ASN A 326 -18.79 -8.98 -16.94
C ASN A 326 -17.72 -10.04 -17.27
N MET A 327 -17.27 -10.79 -16.26
CA MET A 327 -16.21 -11.80 -16.40
C MET A 327 -16.54 -12.95 -17.38
N ASP A 328 -17.80 -13.08 -17.81
CA ASP A 328 -18.29 -14.03 -18.81
C ASP A 328 -18.04 -13.61 -20.27
N LYS A 329 -17.68 -12.34 -20.50
CA LYS A 329 -17.40 -11.78 -21.83
C LYS A 329 -15.95 -11.97 -22.22
N ASN A 330 -15.67 -11.87 -23.52
CA ASN A 330 -14.29 -11.84 -24.00
C ASN A 330 -13.61 -10.56 -23.53
N LEU A 331 -12.34 -10.65 -23.17
CA LEU A 331 -11.58 -9.52 -22.67
C LEU A 331 -11.54 -8.36 -23.67
N TRP A 332 -11.44 -8.65 -24.98
CA TRP A 332 -11.50 -7.60 -26.01
C TRP A 332 -12.84 -6.85 -26.04
N GLU A 333 -13.95 -7.48 -25.64
CA GLU A 333 -15.25 -6.81 -25.54
C GLU A 333 -15.26 -5.84 -24.35
N LEU A 334 -14.65 -6.25 -23.25
CA LEU A 334 -14.47 -5.42 -22.04
C LEU A 334 -13.53 -4.24 -22.31
N ASP A 335 -12.42 -4.49 -23.01
CA ASP A 335 -11.50 -3.45 -23.47
C ASP A 335 -12.23 -2.42 -24.36
N SER A 336 -13.13 -2.88 -25.25
CA SER A 336 -13.97 -1.99 -26.06
C SER A 336 -14.95 -1.17 -25.21
N MET A 337 -15.55 -1.76 -24.17
CA MET A 337 -16.44 -1.06 -23.25
C MET A 337 -15.66 0.01 -22.46
N ALA A 338 -14.48 -0.32 -21.95
CA ALA A 338 -13.60 0.62 -21.25
C ALA A 338 -13.18 1.80 -22.15
N ALA A 339 -12.79 1.52 -23.40
CA ALA A 339 -12.45 2.57 -24.38
C ALA A 339 -13.63 3.50 -24.68
N ASN A 340 -14.86 2.98 -24.72
CA ASN A 340 -16.06 3.77 -24.97
C ASN A 340 -16.40 4.68 -23.78
N ILE A 341 -16.24 4.20 -22.54
CA ILE A 341 -16.46 5.01 -21.33
C ILE A 341 -15.47 6.17 -21.28
N LEU A 342 -14.20 5.91 -21.61
CA LEU A 342 -13.16 6.92 -21.64
C LEU A 342 -13.36 7.97 -22.76
N GLY A 343 -14.06 7.61 -23.84
CA GLY A 343 -14.40 8.52 -24.93
C GLY A 343 -13.18 9.18 -25.59
N ASN A 344 -12.97 10.46 -25.28
CA ASN A 344 -11.87 11.29 -25.80
C ASN A 344 -10.62 11.30 -24.91
N ASP A 345 -10.65 10.64 -23.75
CA ASP A 345 -9.46 10.51 -22.90
C ASP A 345 -8.32 9.80 -23.66
N THR A 346 -7.09 10.22 -23.40
CA THR A 346 -5.90 9.61 -24.01
C THR A 346 -5.78 8.10 -23.74
N LEU A 347 -6.22 7.63 -22.58
CA LEU A 347 -6.26 6.21 -22.21
C LEU A 347 -7.21 5.40 -23.09
N ALA A 348 -8.21 6.02 -23.73
CA ALA A 348 -9.08 5.31 -24.67
C ALA A 348 -8.28 4.68 -25.82
N LYS A 349 -7.15 5.30 -26.25
CA LYS A 349 -6.27 4.70 -27.26
C LYS A 349 -5.61 3.42 -26.75
N THR A 350 -5.18 3.40 -25.49
CA THR A 350 -4.59 2.22 -24.85
C THR A 350 -5.59 1.06 -24.81
N PHE A 351 -6.84 1.31 -24.40
CA PHE A 351 -7.87 0.26 -24.38
C PHE A 351 -8.29 -0.19 -25.79
N ARG A 352 -8.24 0.68 -26.82
CA ARG A 352 -8.41 0.25 -28.22
C ARG A 352 -7.27 -0.64 -28.71
N GLN A 353 -6.05 -0.41 -28.24
CA GLN A 353 -4.93 -1.31 -28.51
C GLN A 353 -5.16 -2.67 -27.84
N TYR A 354 -5.56 -2.69 -26.58
CA TYR A 354 -5.95 -3.92 -25.86
C TYR A 354 -7.07 -4.68 -26.58
N GLN A 355 -8.11 -3.98 -27.04
CA GLN A 355 -9.18 -4.55 -27.86
C GLN A 355 -8.67 -5.22 -29.14
N SER A 356 -7.63 -4.65 -29.78
CA SER A 356 -7.06 -5.20 -31.01
C SER A 356 -6.32 -6.52 -30.81
N GLU A 357 -5.96 -6.86 -29.57
CA GLU A 357 -5.35 -8.16 -29.19
C GLU A 357 -6.36 -9.32 -29.33
N LYS A 358 -7.67 -9.03 -29.42
CA LYS A 358 -8.77 -10.02 -29.61
C LYS A 358 -8.75 -11.19 -28.61
N LEU A 359 -8.31 -10.93 -27.39
CA LEU A 359 -8.26 -11.89 -26.31
C LEU A 359 -9.65 -12.32 -25.82
N GLY A 360 -9.85 -13.62 -25.67
CA GLY A 360 -11.11 -14.24 -25.25
C GLY A 360 -11.32 -14.15 -23.74
N LYS A 361 -11.95 -15.17 -23.17
CA LYS A 361 -12.30 -15.24 -21.75
C LYS A 361 -11.66 -16.43 -21.08
N VAL A 362 -11.75 -16.52 -19.75
CA VAL A 362 -11.37 -17.74 -19.04
C VAL A 362 -12.35 -18.87 -19.38
N GLU A 363 -11.85 -20.09 -19.48
CA GLU A 363 -12.68 -21.27 -19.73
C GLU A 363 -13.79 -21.39 -18.67
N ASN A 364 -15.00 -21.82 -19.07
CA ASN A 364 -16.15 -21.96 -18.18
C ASN A 364 -16.63 -20.69 -17.45
N ALA A 365 -16.14 -19.49 -17.80
CA ALA A 365 -16.50 -18.25 -17.13
C ALA A 365 -18.03 -18.01 -17.03
N ASN A 366 -18.79 -18.44 -18.05
CA ASN A 366 -20.26 -18.36 -18.07
C ASN A 366 -20.94 -19.07 -16.90
N GLN A 367 -20.31 -20.10 -16.32
CA GLN A 367 -20.89 -20.89 -15.24
C GLN A 367 -20.82 -20.16 -13.89
N TYR A 368 -19.79 -19.33 -13.68
CA TYR A 368 -19.46 -18.78 -12.37
C TYR A 368 -19.52 -17.26 -12.30
N ALA A 369 -19.51 -16.54 -13.44
CA ALA A 369 -19.44 -15.08 -13.48
C ALA A 369 -20.56 -14.40 -12.67
N SER A 370 -21.82 -14.84 -12.83
CA SER A 370 -22.95 -14.27 -12.08
C SER A 370 -22.83 -14.48 -10.56
N LEU A 371 -22.30 -15.63 -10.13
CA LEU A 371 -22.08 -15.93 -8.71
C LEU A 371 -20.97 -15.05 -8.13
N LEU A 372 -19.88 -14.88 -8.87
CA LEU A 372 -18.76 -14.03 -8.48
C LEU A 372 -19.12 -12.54 -8.47
N LYS A 373 -19.97 -12.10 -9.41
CA LYS A 373 -20.54 -10.75 -9.41
C LYS A 373 -21.34 -10.47 -8.14
N ASN A 374 -22.28 -11.35 -7.78
CA ASN A 374 -23.07 -11.19 -6.56
C ASN A 374 -22.17 -11.21 -5.31
N PHE A 375 -21.21 -12.14 -5.27
CA PHE A 375 -20.23 -12.20 -4.19
C PHE A 375 -19.39 -10.92 -4.08
N TYR A 376 -18.96 -10.33 -5.20
CA TYR A 376 -18.26 -9.05 -5.23
C TYR A 376 -19.10 -7.95 -4.60
N GLN A 377 -20.34 -7.78 -5.05
CA GLN A 377 -21.24 -6.72 -4.58
C GLN A 377 -21.50 -6.82 -3.07
N ASP A 378 -21.81 -8.03 -2.59
CA ASP A 378 -22.03 -8.26 -1.16
C ASP A 378 -20.75 -8.02 -0.34
N LYS A 379 -19.62 -8.53 -0.81
CA LYS A 379 -18.37 -8.50 -0.05
C LYS A 379 -17.69 -7.14 -0.07
N LEU A 380 -17.88 -6.37 -1.12
CA LEU A 380 -17.35 -5.00 -1.23
C LEU A 380 -17.95 -4.11 -0.13
N GLU A 381 -19.25 -4.19 0.09
CA GLU A 381 -19.91 -3.39 1.13
C GLU A 381 -19.48 -3.80 2.54
N GLU A 382 -19.29 -5.10 2.79
CA GLU A 382 -18.70 -5.57 4.05
C GLU A 382 -17.27 -5.05 4.26
N VAL A 383 -16.44 -5.10 3.22
CA VAL A 383 -15.06 -4.59 3.27
C VAL A 383 -15.03 -3.08 3.51
N LYS A 384 -15.88 -2.30 2.84
CA LYS A 384 -15.99 -0.85 3.09
C LYS A 384 -16.40 -0.57 4.53
N ALA A 385 -17.36 -1.31 5.08
CA ALA A 385 -17.77 -1.17 6.48
C ALA A 385 -16.63 -1.50 7.46
N GLU A 386 -15.84 -2.55 7.18
CA GLU A 386 -14.65 -2.91 7.96
C GLU A 386 -13.60 -1.78 7.94
N LEU A 387 -13.26 -1.28 6.76
CA LEU A 387 -12.28 -0.19 6.59
C LEU A 387 -12.76 1.10 7.26
N LYS A 388 -14.07 1.39 7.19
CA LYS A 388 -14.68 2.51 7.91
C LYS A 388 -14.51 2.38 9.42
N ALA A 389 -14.82 1.22 9.99
CA ALA A 389 -14.73 1.00 11.43
C ALA A 389 -13.28 1.17 11.94
N LEU A 390 -12.30 0.68 11.17
CA LEU A 390 -10.87 0.86 11.49
C LEU A 390 -10.47 2.34 11.44
N ARG A 391 -10.94 3.07 10.43
CA ARG A 391 -10.70 4.51 10.28
C ARG A 391 -11.30 5.30 11.45
N ASP A 392 -12.57 5.05 11.78
CA ASP A 392 -13.28 5.76 12.85
C ASP A 392 -12.62 5.51 14.22
N LYS A 393 -12.15 4.29 14.46
CA LYS A 393 -11.34 3.95 15.64
C LYS A 393 -10.05 4.77 15.70
N TYR A 394 -9.30 4.84 14.59
CA TYR A 394 -8.07 5.63 14.52
C TYR A 394 -8.32 7.14 14.74
N GLN A 395 -9.37 7.70 14.12
CA GLN A 395 -9.81 9.08 14.34
C GLN A 395 -10.15 9.35 15.82
N ALA A 396 -10.87 8.43 16.48
CA ALA A 396 -11.22 8.55 17.89
C ALA A 396 -9.97 8.55 18.80
N GLU A 397 -8.99 7.68 18.53
CA GLU A 397 -7.72 7.64 19.26
C GLU A 397 -6.94 8.96 19.14
N LEU A 398 -6.86 9.54 17.94
CA LEU A 398 -6.20 10.82 17.72
C LEU A 398 -6.92 11.97 18.45
N LYS A 399 -8.25 11.99 18.41
CA LYS A 399 -9.07 12.97 19.12
C LYS A 399 -8.88 12.87 20.64
N ALA A 400 -8.82 11.65 21.18
CA ALA A 400 -8.56 11.42 22.60
C ALA A 400 -7.18 11.94 23.02
N LYS A 401 -6.13 11.67 22.23
CA LYS A 401 -4.77 12.19 22.49
C LYS A 401 -4.73 13.71 22.48
N LYS A 402 -5.37 14.37 21.49
CA LYS A 402 -5.50 15.84 21.45
C LYS A 402 -6.21 16.38 22.70
N ALA A 403 -7.29 15.75 23.14
CA ALA A 403 -8.04 16.16 24.32
C ALA A 403 -7.21 16.06 25.62
N VAL A 404 -6.39 15.02 25.77
CA VAL A 404 -5.46 14.86 26.89
C VAL A 404 -4.41 15.97 26.90
N ALA A 405 -3.77 16.22 25.75
CA ALA A 405 -2.78 17.29 25.61
C ALA A 405 -3.36 18.66 25.97
N LYS A 406 -4.57 18.97 25.47
CA LYS A 406 -5.29 20.20 25.80
C LYS A 406 -5.58 20.32 27.30
N THR A 407 -6.07 19.25 27.92
CA THR A 407 -6.38 19.24 29.36
C THR A 407 -5.13 19.51 30.21
N ILE A 408 -3.99 18.94 29.84
CA ILE A 408 -2.72 19.15 30.57
C ILE A 408 -2.22 20.58 30.36
N ALA A 409 -2.30 21.10 29.14
CA ALA A 409 -1.93 22.48 28.85
C ALA A 409 -2.81 23.49 29.61
N ASP A 410 -4.13 23.25 29.68
CA ASP A 410 -5.06 24.09 30.45
C ASP A 410 -4.75 24.05 31.96
N LYS A 411 -4.37 22.88 32.50
CA LYS A 411 -3.87 22.76 33.88
C LYS A 411 -2.59 23.58 34.08
N TYR A 412 -1.66 23.51 33.13
CA TYR A 412 -0.41 24.27 33.18
C TYR A 412 -0.65 25.79 33.19
N ARG A 413 -1.57 26.30 32.36
CA ARG A 413 -1.97 27.72 32.38
C ARG A 413 -2.50 28.17 33.75
N LYS A 414 -3.20 27.29 34.48
CA LYS A 414 -3.64 27.58 35.86
C LYS A 414 -2.47 27.65 36.85
N VAL A 415 -1.41 26.87 36.63
CA VAL A 415 -0.17 26.96 37.41
C VAL A 415 0.52 28.29 37.13
N LEU A 416 0.70 28.64 35.85
CA LEU A 416 1.26 29.93 35.43
C LEU A 416 0.51 31.11 36.04
N TRP A 417 -0.83 31.06 36.05
CA TRP A 417 -1.62 32.04 36.76
C TRP A 417 -1.22 32.15 38.22
N LYS A 418 -1.27 31.03 38.95
CA LYS A 418 -1.03 31.05 40.40
C LYS A 418 0.34 31.65 40.71
N ARG A 419 1.35 31.34 39.90
CA ARG A 419 2.69 31.97 39.97
C ARG A 419 2.61 33.47 39.77
N GLU A 420 1.93 33.91 38.72
CA GLU A 420 1.73 35.33 38.43
C GLU A 420 1.03 36.06 39.59
N LYS A 421 -0.14 35.57 40.03
CA LYS A 421 -0.88 36.07 41.21
C LYS A 421 -0.04 36.07 42.49
N TYR A 422 0.92 35.15 42.61
CA TYR A 422 1.81 35.07 43.76
C TYR A 422 2.88 36.18 43.72
N ARG A 423 3.38 36.53 42.52
CA ARG A 423 4.32 37.65 42.33
C ARG A 423 3.64 39.03 42.35
N MET A 424 2.31 39.08 42.21
CA MET A 424 1.56 40.33 42.37
C MET A 424 1.52 40.77 43.84
N GLU A 425 2.07 41.96 44.13
CA GLU A 425 1.96 42.58 45.44
C GLU A 425 0.49 42.90 45.79
N ARG A 426 0.12 42.76 47.07
CA ARG A 426 -1.22 43.07 47.57
C ARG A 426 -1.15 44.26 48.52
N TYR A 427 -2.12 45.16 48.43
CA TYR A 427 -2.32 46.21 49.43
C TYR A 427 -3.14 45.67 50.60
N GLY A 428 -2.57 45.70 51.81
CA GLY A 428 -3.29 45.48 53.05
C GLY A 428 -3.69 46.80 53.67
N LEU A 429 -4.96 46.97 54.04
CA LEU A 429 -5.43 48.15 54.75
C LEU A 429 -6.45 47.77 55.83
N LEU A 430 -6.34 48.43 56.98
CA LEU A 430 -7.40 48.48 57.98
C LEU A 430 -8.26 49.70 57.65
N TRP A 431 -9.54 49.48 57.38
CA TRP A 431 -10.44 50.51 56.89
C TRP A 431 -11.76 50.49 57.66
N SER A 432 -12.23 51.64 58.10
CA SER A 432 -13.37 51.76 59.04
C SER A 432 -14.50 52.67 58.54
N SER A 433 -14.52 53.05 57.25
CA SER A 433 -15.59 53.84 56.65
C SER A 433 -16.24 53.14 55.45
N GLN A 434 -17.49 53.50 55.13
CA GLN A 434 -18.18 53.04 53.93
C GLN A 434 -17.95 54.03 52.78
N GLY A 435 -17.75 53.55 51.55
CA GLY A 435 -17.56 54.39 50.35
C GLY A 435 -16.48 53.87 49.40
N TRP A 436 -16.18 54.65 48.35
CA TRP A 436 -15.11 54.35 47.40
C TRP A 436 -13.74 54.46 48.08
N ILE A 437 -12.93 53.42 47.93
CA ILE A 437 -11.55 53.37 48.41
C ILE A 437 -10.66 53.40 47.18
N ASN A 438 -9.79 54.40 47.08
CA ASN A 438 -8.80 54.49 46.02
C ASN A 438 -7.43 54.06 46.55
N ILE A 439 -6.69 53.30 45.75
CA ILE A 439 -5.32 52.87 46.05
C ILE A 439 -4.40 53.46 44.98
N ASP A 440 -3.88 54.65 45.27
CA ASP A 440 -3.02 55.41 44.36
C ASP A 440 -1.59 55.51 44.87
N ARG A 441 -0.65 55.60 43.93
CA ARG A 441 0.77 55.85 44.25
C ARG A 441 1.02 57.36 44.37
N GLY A 442 1.32 57.85 45.57
CA GLY A 442 1.92 59.17 45.78
C GLY A 442 3.33 59.31 45.14
N PRO A 443 4.10 60.39 45.42
CA PRO A 443 5.36 60.72 44.72
C PRO A 443 6.58 59.80 45.00
N ALA A 444 6.38 58.60 45.56
CA ALA A 444 7.47 57.69 45.95
C ALA A 444 7.99 56.82 44.78
N ARG A 445 9.31 56.54 44.78
CA ARG A 445 10.00 55.75 43.74
C ARG A 445 9.57 54.27 43.72
N LYS A 446 9.46 53.72 42.50
CA LYS A 446 9.59 52.31 42.06
C LYS A 446 9.65 51.22 43.15
N ASN A 447 10.74 50.47 43.34
CA ASN A 447 10.94 49.15 43.99
C ASN A 447 10.61 47.90 43.14
N TRP A 448 9.71 47.99 42.16
CA TRP A 448 9.54 47.00 41.07
C TRP A 448 9.34 47.70 39.73
N PHE A 449 10.01 47.20 38.69
CA PHE A 449 9.90 47.71 37.32
C PHE A 449 10.03 46.58 36.30
N PRO A 450 9.45 46.76 35.09
CA PRO A 450 9.77 45.88 33.98
C PRO A 450 11.27 46.02 33.68
N LYS A 451 11.95 44.88 33.60
CA LYS A 451 13.36 44.80 33.29
C LYS A 451 13.62 43.67 32.32
N LYS A 452 14.46 43.98 31.33
CA LYS A 452 14.97 43.02 30.38
C LYS A 452 15.94 42.06 31.06
N LEU A 453 15.76 40.76 30.82
CA LEU A 453 16.68 39.72 31.27
C LEU A 453 16.77 38.60 30.22
N GLU A 454 18.00 38.32 29.79
CA GLU A 454 18.32 37.26 28.86
C GLU A 454 19.42 36.34 29.43
N LEU A 455 19.38 35.09 29.01
CA LEU A 455 20.38 34.07 29.29
C LEU A 455 20.78 33.39 27.98
N ILE A 456 22.07 33.32 27.71
CA ILE A 456 22.63 32.51 26.63
C ILE A 456 23.21 31.23 27.25
N VAL A 457 22.79 30.09 26.72
CA VAL A 457 23.40 28.80 27.05
C VAL A 457 24.44 28.49 25.98
N ASP A 458 25.73 28.58 26.32
CA ASP A 458 26.84 28.56 25.36
C ASP A 458 26.94 27.21 24.62
N ASN A 459 26.71 26.11 25.33
CA ASN A 459 26.76 24.75 24.79
C ASN A 459 25.38 24.19 24.40
N SER A 460 24.41 25.06 24.07
CA SER A 460 23.01 24.68 23.86
C SER A 460 22.78 23.65 22.74
N GLU A 461 23.60 23.68 21.69
CA GLU A 461 23.44 22.85 20.48
C GLU A 461 23.55 21.34 20.75
N SER A 462 24.08 20.95 21.91
CA SER A 462 24.28 19.55 22.28
C SER A 462 23.04 18.89 22.90
N PHE A 463 21.97 19.64 23.19
CA PHE A 463 20.85 19.17 24.02
C PHE A 463 19.55 19.00 23.24
N ASP A 464 18.76 17.98 23.60
CA ASP A 464 17.42 17.74 23.02
C ASP A 464 16.40 18.79 23.49
N ARG A 465 16.55 19.24 24.75
CA ARG A 465 15.65 20.18 25.42
C ARG A 465 16.38 20.85 26.58
N ILE A 466 16.09 22.14 26.80
CA ILE A 466 16.67 22.96 27.87
C ILE A 466 15.56 23.80 28.48
N TYR A 467 15.50 23.84 29.81
CA TYR A 467 14.57 24.66 30.57
C TYR A 467 15.35 25.53 31.55
N SER A 468 15.13 26.84 31.48
CA SER A 468 15.82 27.82 32.31
C SER A 468 14.82 28.55 33.20
N TYR A 469 15.18 28.70 34.47
CA TYR A 469 14.32 29.25 35.51
C TYR A 469 15.03 30.41 36.19
N VAL A 470 14.37 31.55 36.30
CA VAL A 470 14.77 32.60 37.23
C VAL A 470 14.14 32.30 38.58
N VAL A 471 14.94 32.20 39.63
CA VAL A 471 14.51 31.96 41.02
C VAL A 471 14.72 33.25 41.81
N TYR A 472 13.60 33.88 42.19
CA TYR A 472 13.58 35.10 42.99
C TYR A 472 13.52 34.75 44.47
N THR A 473 14.67 34.76 45.14
CA THR A 473 14.81 34.31 46.54
C THR A 473 14.05 35.20 47.52
N SER A 474 14.02 36.52 47.29
CA SER A 474 13.39 37.50 48.18
C SER A 474 11.86 37.35 48.27
N ILE A 475 11.24 36.80 47.23
CA ILE A 475 9.78 36.64 47.13
C ILE A 475 9.35 35.18 47.05
N LYS A 476 10.28 34.23 47.11
CA LYS A 476 10.03 32.77 46.99
C LYS A 476 9.22 32.38 45.77
N SER A 477 9.62 32.88 44.60
CA SER A 477 8.92 32.62 43.34
C SER A 477 9.88 32.31 42.21
N ILE A 478 9.40 31.55 41.22
CA ILE A 478 10.14 31.26 40.00
C ILE A 478 9.46 31.87 38.78
N TYR A 479 10.25 32.09 37.73
CA TYR A 479 9.77 32.36 36.39
C TYR A 479 10.49 31.43 35.41
N ARG A 480 9.73 30.62 34.65
CA ARG A 480 10.29 29.80 33.58
C ARG A 480 10.57 30.70 32.39
N MET A 481 11.83 30.86 32.04
CA MET A 481 12.24 31.65 30.89
C MET A 481 11.72 31.02 29.59
N ASN A 482 11.39 31.87 28.63
CA ASN A 482 10.93 31.47 27.31
C ASN A 482 12.10 31.38 26.34
N SER A 483 12.01 30.50 25.34
CA SER A 483 13.00 30.39 24.27
C SER A 483 12.36 29.87 22.99
N ILE A 484 12.86 30.33 21.85
CA ILE A 484 12.42 29.93 20.51
C ILE A 484 13.52 29.16 19.73
N ASP A 485 14.74 29.18 20.24
CA ASP A 485 15.94 28.63 19.61
C ASP A 485 16.71 27.67 20.53
N SER A 486 16.23 27.47 21.77
CA SER A 486 16.89 26.71 22.84
C SER A 486 18.29 27.19 23.21
N LYS A 487 18.71 28.36 22.72
CA LYS A 487 20.02 28.97 22.99
C LYS A 487 19.87 30.23 23.83
N THR A 488 18.95 31.09 23.41
CA THR A 488 18.63 32.35 24.07
C THR A 488 17.34 32.17 24.85
N PHE A 489 17.42 32.37 26.15
CA PHE A 489 16.30 32.35 27.08
C PHE A 489 16.00 33.77 27.53
N PHE A 490 14.74 34.13 27.61
CA PHE A 490 14.32 35.48 27.96
C PHE A 490 13.11 35.48 28.88
N VAL A 491 12.97 36.54 29.66
CA VAL A 491 11.78 36.78 30.48
C VAL A 491 10.70 37.50 29.69
N GLY A 492 9.43 37.38 30.10
CA GLY A 492 8.32 38.08 29.44
C GLY A 492 8.00 37.53 28.05
N ASN A 493 7.73 38.43 27.10
CA ASN A 493 7.41 38.08 25.72
C ASN A 493 8.66 38.19 24.81
N LYS A 494 8.55 37.72 23.57
CA LYS A 494 9.66 37.66 22.61
C LYS A 494 10.20 39.05 22.21
N GLU A 495 9.33 40.05 22.15
CA GLU A 495 9.63 41.40 21.65
C GLU A 495 10.32 42.24 22.72
N ASP A 496 9.66 42.40 23.86
CA ASP A 496 10.12 43.25 24.96
C ASP A 496 11.23 42.54 25.74
N ARG A 497 11.08 41.23 25.94
CA ARG A 497 11.95 40.41 26.79
C ARG A 497 12.07 40.94 28.23
N GLU A 498 11.02 41.63 28.69
CA GLU A 498 10.97 42.29 29.99
C GLU A 498 9.93 41.63 30.91
N MET A 499 10.23 41.61 32.21
CA MET A 499 9.24 41.28 33.23
C MET A 499 9.40 42.16 34.46
N TYR A 500 8.31 42.33 35.21
CA TYR A 500 8.38 42.98 36.52
C TYR A 500 9.17 42.12 37.50
N MET A 501 10.21 42.70 38.11
CA MET A 501 11.04 42.04 39.11
C MET A 501 11.42 43.00 40.25
N PRO A 502 11.74 42.45 41.45
CA PRO A 502 12.23 43.24 42.58
C PRO A 502 13.53 43.97 42.21
N GLN A 503 13.76 45.18 42.72
CA GLN A 503 15.03 45.90 42.51
C GLN A 503 16.16 45.40 43.43
N LYS A 504 17.39 45.36 42.92
CA LYS A 504 18.64 45.09 43.67
C LYS A 504 18.54 43.90 44.62
N SER A 505 17.90 42.84 44.15
CA SER A 505 17.65 41.63 44.91
C SER A 505 18.46 40.49 44.31
N SER A 506 19.02 39.64 45.18
CA SER A 506 19.72 38.44 44.72
C SER A 506 18.74 37.45 44.10
N ALA A 507 19.07 36.95 42.92
CA ALA A 507 18.32 35.93 42.20
C ALA A 507 19.29 34.90 41.61
N ARG A 508 18.76 33.72 41.29
CA ARG A 508 19.51 32.67 40.61
C ARG A 508 18.87 32.32 39.29
N ILE A 509 19.67 31.98 38.30
CA ILE A 509 19.22 31.24 37.14
C ILE A 509 19.63 29.79 37.32
N ILE A 510 18.67 28.89 37.17
CA ILE A 510 18.88 27.44 37.16
C ILE A 510 18.44 26.94 35.79
N SER A 511 19.36 26.33 35.05
CA SER A 511 19.10 25.74 33.75
C SER A 511 19.33 24.24 33.79
N ILE A 512 18.34 23.49 33.31
CA ILE A 512 18.35 22.04 33.27
C ILE A 512 18.14 21.60 31.82
N ALA A 513 19.05 20.78 31.31
CA ALA A 513 19.01 20.25 29.95
C ALA A 513 19.08 18.73 29.93
N TYR A 514 18.74 18.15 28.77
CA TYR A 514 18.72 16.70 28.62
C TYR A 514 19.22 16.24 27.26
N ILE A 515 19.87 15.07 27.24
CA ILE A 515 20.16 14.26 26.05
C ILE A 515 19.57 12.88 26.32
N GLY A 516 18.43 12.56 25.69
CA GLY A 516 17.62 11.41 26.08
C GLY A 516 17.21 11.47 27.55
N GLU A 517 17.75 10.53 28.33
CA GLU A 517 17.56 10.40 29.79
C GLU A 517 18.70 11.02 30.62
N GLU A 518 19.83 11.36 29.99
CA GLU A 518 20.93 12.05 30.68
C GLU A 518 20.55 13.51 30.93
N SER A 519 20.87 14.01 32.11
CA SER A 519 20.55 15.36 32.54
C SER A 519 21.79 16.21 32.78
N TYR A 520 21.63 17.51 32.61
CA TYR A 520 22.69 18.51 32.69
C TYR A 520 22.17 19.71 33.47
N LEU A 521 23.03 20.32 34.28
CA LEU A 521 22.70 21.42 35.17
C LEU A 521 23.69 22.56 34.99
N GLY A 522 23.19 23.79 35.04
CA GLY A 522 23.98 24.99 35.21
C GLY A 522 23.25 25.96 36.13
N ILE A 523 24.02 26.66 36.95
CA ILE A 523 23.50 27.63 37.91
C ILE A 523 24.35 28.89 37.82
N THR A 524 23.72 30.05 37.81
CA THR A 524 24.41 31.32 37.94
C THR A 524 23.63 32.25 38.88
N GLU A 525 24.36 32.98 39.74
CA GLU A 525 23.78 33.98 40.63
C GLU A 525 23.90 35.36 39.99
N PHE A 526 22.90 36.22 40.18
CA PHE A 526 22.90 37.57 39.66
C PHE A 526 22.12 38.53 40.57
N GLU A 527 22.32 39.84 40.37
CA GLU A 527 21.54 40.87 41.05
C GLU A 527 20.53 41.50 40.08
N THR A 528 19.25 41.49 40.46
CA THR A 528 18.20 42.13 39.66
C THR A 528 18.46 43.64 39.54
N GLU A 529 18.21 44.21 38.35
CA GLU A 529 18.53 45.60 37.94
C GLU A 529 19.92 45.83 37.36
N VAL A 530 20.93 45.07 37.78
CA VAL A 530 22.33 45.24 37.36
C VAL A 530 22.61 44.45 36.09
N ASP A 531 22.26 43.17 36.09
CA ASP A 531 22.54 42.25 35.00
C ASP A 531 21.31 42.08 34.09
N ASN A 532 21.52 42.18 32.78
CA ASN A 532 20.47 42.04 31.76
C ASN A 532 20.75 40.96 30.71
N LEU A 533 21.99 40.49 30.64
CA LEU A 533 22.43 39.38 29.79
C LEU A 533 23.43 38.52 30.56
N LEU A 534 23.13 37.25 30.71
CA LEU A 534 23.95 36.27 31.41
C LEU A 534 24.36 35.15 30.45
N ASN A 535 25.50 34.52 30.71
CA ASN A 535 25.95 33.33 29.97
C ASN A 535 26.10 32.17 30.95
N LEU A 536 25.83 30.96 30.47
CA LEU A 536 25.92 29.75 31.27
C LEU A 536 26.35 28.56 30.41
N ASN A 537 27.18 27.70 30.99
CA ASN A 537 27.48 26.38 30.43
C ASN A 537 26.82 25.31 31.31
N LEU A 538 26.23 24.30 30.66
CA LEU A 538 25.61 23.18 31.35
C LEU A 538 26.59 22.01 31.43
N ILE A 539 26.72 21.41 32.61
CA ILE A 539 27.57 20.24 32.86
C ILE A 539 26.69 19.04 33.20
N VAL A 540 27.20 17.83 32.98
CA VAL A 540 26.50 16.59 33.33
C VAL A 540 26.12 16.62 34.81
N ALA A 541 24.88 16.29 35.12
CA ALA A 541 24.37 16.18 36.47
C ALA A 541 23.37 15.02 36.55
N SER A 542 23.54 14.15 37.53
CA SER A 542 22.58 13.09 37.82
C SER A 542 21.24 13.65 38.28
N LYS A 543 20.19 12.83 38.14
CA LYS A 543 18.86 13.18 38.65
C LYS A 543 18.88 13.54 40.14
N SER A 544 19.65 12.82 40.94
CA SER A 544 19.78 13.08 42.38
C SER A 544 20.44 14.42 42.68
N GLU A 545 21.46 14.81 41.90
CA GLU A 545 22.13 16.11 42.08
C GLU A 545 21.21 17.28 41.71
N ILE A 546 20.38 17.10 40.68
CA ILE A 546 19.34 18.07 40.33
C ILE A 546 18.28 18.14 41.44
N GLU A 547 17.77 17.00 41.90
CA GLU A 547 16.79 16.95 43.00
C GLU A 547 17.35 17.63 44.25
N GLU A 548 18.59 17.32 44.67
CA GLU A 548 19.26 17.93 45.82
C GLU A 548 19.43 19.45 45.67
N THR A 549 19.80 19.91 44.47
CA THR A 549 19.87 21.35 44.17
C THR A 549 18.52 22.03 44.33
N LEU A 550 17.44 21.36 43.91
CA LEU A 550 16.09 21.91 43.96
C LEU A 550 15.49 21.90 45.37
N LEU A 551 15.96 21.02 46.28
CA LEU A 551 15.53 20.98 47.69
C LEU A 551 15.74 22.33 48.40
N GLU A 552 16.70 23.14 47.98
CA GLU A 552 16.92 24.49 48.52
C GLU A 552 15.69 25.40 48.38
N PHE A 553 14.74 25.05 47.50
CA PHE A 553 13.54 25.81 47.20
C PHE A 553 12.24 25.07 47.55
N ASP A 554 12.31 23.95 48.26
CA ASP A 554 11.14 23.12 48.61
C ASP A 554 10.15 23.81 49.54
N ASP A 555 10.58 24.84 50.26
CA ASP A 555 9.69 25.66 51.10
C ASP A 555 8.83 26.64 50.28
N TYR A 556 8.99 26.66 48.95
CA TYR A 556 8.17 27.45 48.04
C TYR A 556 6.81 26.76 47.85
N LYS A 557 5.80 27.54 47.48
CA LYS A 557 4.49 26.94 47.14
C LYS A 557 4.64 26.01 45.94
N GLN A 558 3.78 24.99 45.86
CA GLN A 558 3.78 24.01 44.77
C GLN A 558 3.78 24.66 43.38
N GLU A 559 3.00 25.73 43.18
CA GLU A 559 3.03 26.46 41.91
C GLU A 559 4.41 27.00 41.58
N ASN A 560 5.26 27.36 42.54
CA ASN A 560 6.63 27.85 42.34
C ASN A 560 7.71 26.75 42.42
N SER A 561 7.35 25.47 42.27
CA SER A 561 8.31 24.37 42.20
C SER A 561 8.83 24.17 40.77
N ILE A 562 10.16 24.10 40.63
CA ILE A 562 10.83 23.73 39.37
C ILE A 562 10.56 22.26 39.05
N GLU A 563 10.59 21.37 40.05
CA GLU A 563 10.33 19.94 39.87
C GLU A 563 8.91 19.69 39.31
N GLU A 564 7.92 20.41 39.83
CA GLU A 564 6.55 20.31 39.32
C GLU A 564 6.44 20.86 37.89
N ASP A 565 7.15 21.93 37.55
CA ASP A 565 7.21 22.46 36.18
C ASP A 565 7.80 21.45 35.20
N LEU A 566 8.90 20.79 35.59
CA LEU A 566 9.59 19.79 34.76
C LEU A 566 8.69 18.62 34.38
N LYS A 567 7.72 18.23 35.23
CA LYS A 567 6.72 17.20 34.90
C LYS A 567 5.84 17.61 33.72
N TYR A 568 5.41 18.88 33.67
CA TYR A 568 4.66 19.41 32.52
C TYR A 568 5.56 19.50 31.28
N MET A 569 6.80 19.94 31.46
CA MET A 569 7.75 20.11 30.35
C MET A 569 8.12 18.78 29.69
N ASP A 570 8.33 17.71 30.47
CA ASP A 570 8.54 16.36 29.97
C ASP A 570 7.33 15.87 29.15
N PHE A 571 6.11 16.09 29.64
CA PHE A 571 4.91 15.77 28.88
C PHE A 571 4.86 16.53 27.54
N PHE A 572 5.11 17.85 27.53
CA PHE A 572 5.09 18.66 26.31
C PHE A 572 6.18 18.25 25.32
N TYR A 573 7.37 17.89 25.80
CA TYR A 573 8.43 17.35 24.95
C TYR A 573 8.00 16.05 24.28
N LYS A 574 7.45 15.10 25.05
CA LYS A 574 6.95 13.82 24.53
C LYS A 574 5.82 14.01 23.51
N GLU A 575 4.91 14.95 23.78
CA GLU A 575 3.80 15.26 22.89
C GLU A 575 4.28 15.91 21.58
N ASN A 576 5.23 16.85 21.63
CA ASN A 576 5.84 17.42 20.43
C ASN A 576 6.55 16.36 19.58
N LYS A 577 7.29 15.43 20.20
CA LYS A 577 7.92 14.30 19.50
C LYS A 577 6.87 13.39 18.85
N ARG A 578 5.78 13.10 19.55
CA ARG A 578 4.64 12.32 19.02
C ARG A 578 4.03 12.99 17.79
N LEU A 579 3.85 14.31 17.82
CA LEU A 579 3.28 15.08 16.70
C LEU A 579 4.24 15.21 15.52
N ALA A 580 5.54 15.37 15.77
CA ALA A 580 6.56 15.31 14.72
C ALA A 580 6.52 13.97 13.98
N LYS A 581 6.46 12.85 14.73
CA LYS A 581 6.27 11.52 14.15
C LYS A 581 4.97 11.44 13.34
N LEU A 582 3.86 11.90 13.91
CA LEU A 582 2.55 11.90 13.24
C LEU A 582 2.57 12.68 11.90
N ARG A 583 3.26 13.83 11.84
CA ARG A 583 3.43 14.63 10.62
C ARG A 583 4.29 13.90 9.58
N SER A 584 5.36 13.23 10.01
CA SER A 584 6.20 12.43 9.11
C SER A 584 5.42 11.24 8.50
N GLU A 585 4.66 10.51 9.33
CA GLU A 585 3.78 9.44 8.88
C GLU A 585 2.73 9.97 7.90
N ASN A 586 2.17 11.16 8.18
CA ASN A 586 1.19 11.77 7.29
C ASN A 586 1.78 12.17 5.92
N LYS A 587 3.03 12.64 5.89
CA LYS A 587 3.71 12.97 4.64
C LYS A 587 3.88 11.73 3.77
N LEU A 588 4.21 10.58 4.36
CA LEU A 588 4.23 9.30 3.66
C LEU A 588 2.84 8.94 3.12
N MET A 589 1.81 8.99 3.96
CA MET A 589 0.43 8.67 3.53
C MET A 589 -0.03 9.54 2.36
N SER A 590 0.35 10.83 2.36
CA SER A 590 0.04 11.75 1.26
C SER A 590 0.78 11.38 -0.03
N ALA A 591 2.05 10.94 0.07
CA ALA A 591 2.82 10.46 -1.07
C ALA A 591 2.23 9.16 -1.64
N LEU A 592 1.82 8.23 -0.78
CA LEU A 592 1.16 6.98 -1.17
C LEU A 592 -0.21 7.25 -1.83
N TRP A 593 -0.97 8.19 -1.29
CA TRP A 593 -2.23 8.63 -1.90
C TRP A 593 -1.99 9.14 -3.33
N ALA A 594 -0.96 9.96 -3.57
CA ALA A 594 -0.64 10.46 -4.90
C ALA A 594 -0.23 9.34 -5.89
N LYS A 595 0.27 8.20 -5.41
CA LYS A 595 0.53 7.02 -6.23
C LYS A 595 -0.72 6.18 -6.48
N ALA A 596 -1.60 6.06 -5.49
CA ALA A 596 -2.89 5.38 -5.63
C ALA A 596 -3.86 6.11 -6.55
N PHE A 597 -3.79 7.45 -6.58
CA PHE A 597 -4.74 8.30 -7.28
C PHE A 597 -4.05 9.40 -8.12
N PRO A 598 -3.19 9.03 -9.09
CA PRO A 598 -2.27 9.96 -9.76
C PRO A 598 -2.95 11.10 -10.53
N ASN A 599 -4.20 10.90 -10.98
CA ASN A 599 -4.97 11.89 -11.74
C ASN A 599 -6.16 12.48 -10.97
N CYS A 600 -6.19 12.34 -9.64
CA CYS A 600 -7.31 12.76 -8.79
C CYS A 600 -7.06 14.06 -8.01
N LEU A 601 -5.99 14.78 -8.35
CA LEU A 601 -5.60 16.08 -7.78
C LEU A 601 -5.96 17.26 -8.67
#